data_AF-A0A3L7TQV8-F1
#
_entry.id   AF-A0A3L7TQV8-F1
#
_cell.length_a   1.000
_cell.length_b   1.000
_cell.length_c   1.000
_cell.angle_alpha   90.00
_cell.angle_beta   90.00
_cell.angle_gamma   90.00
#
_symmetry.space_group_name_H-M   'P 1'
#
loop_
_entity.id
_entity.type
_entity.pdbx_description
1 polymer ?
#
loop_
_entity_poly.entity_id
_entity_poly.type
_entity_poly.pdbx_seq_one_letter_code
_entity_poly.pdbx_strand_id
1 'polypeptide(L)'
;MLTSLILTAFLASMPITTSAAITANSAPTQQAGKQQDAAKQSTSKKAVRPAGMWYGIEDARPKAKGALRLACYNAENLFDRIDDPTQSGEYDDLKEATTEVRLKAIAAVIRRLDADVLCLEEIESKECLTWFRDTYLKGMGYDYLASEDVSYYRGVEQSVLSRVPITKVTVFKGEDAVIEDMKARQTPELAKALGAEWGKPTSAESGNGKPKVFQRSPLKVDLKTKDGYELTVYCVHYKAGNFDHQRELEALQTEAFIKDGLKVNPDANIAVLGDFNGTPNDMNVRVLRSSDAGLVSAYDWRFDKKPASPDVFTTHASGRSIDFIVMTPGLAADCIDGSYFVLGAMHAASDWDYKKAAEIPPPDGYASDHYPVVIDIAVKNDKPASDFKSPARSNATAATPATSKDSATTTSDTKSNDITSDKSIDSENGLRALAGRTAPAADIATATALHAAGWSYVMPMPKSKTASWENTNAKSTFWIGHWKHAPSGKTSQTAPADGNDIVGGESALDEKGKVRWKDGGAPAAPSFVEWLCSSEGGIEPK
;
A
#
# COMPACT_ATOMS: atom_id res chain seq x y z
N MET A 1 -70.15 -16.56 1.82
CA MET A 1 -69.63 -16.65 3.21
C MET A 1 -68.46 -15.66 3.30
N LEU A 2 -68.55 -14.35 3.50
CA LEU A 2 -69.42 -13.38 4.19
C LEU A 2 -69.26 -13.26 5.71
N THR A 3 -68.42 -12.29 6.11
CA THR A 3 -68.44 -11.42 7.31
C THR A 3 -67.36 -10.34 7.06
N SER A 4 -67.59 -9.08 6.63
CA SER A 4 -68.38 -7.92 7.15
C SER A 4 -67.95 -7.52 8.58
N LEU A 5 -67.36 -6.35 8.88
CA LEU A 5 -67.88 -4.94 8.88
C LEU A 5 -66.64 -3.99 9.03
N ILE A 6 -66.39 -2.89 8.30
CA ILE A 6 -66.98 -1.53 8.25
C ILE A 6 -67.25 -0.86 9.62
N LEU A 7 -66.56 0.27 9.94
CA LEU A 7 -67.15 1.61 10.14
C LEU A 7 -66.08 2.72 10.31
N THR A 8 -66.56 3.96 10.15
CA THR A 8 -66.04 5.22 9.61
C THR A 8 -65.33 6.21 10.56
N ALA A 9 -64.67 7.19 9.93
CA ALA A 9 -64.08 8.43 10.43
C ALA A 9 -65.08 9.47 10.97
N PHE A 10 -64.59 10.47 11.74
CA PHE A 10 -64.81 11.91 11.52
C PHE A 10 -63.91 12.82 12.40
N LEU A 11 -63.55 13.98 11.83
CA LEU A 11 -62.77 15.11 12.38
C LEU A 11 -63.48 15.89 13.51
N ALA A 12 -62.73 16.66 14.33
CA ALA A 12 -62.75 18.15 14.31
C ALA A 12 -62.09 18.85 15.54
N SER A 13 -61.19 19.80 15.22
CA SER A 13 -60.98 21.18 15.75
C SER A 13 -60.73 21.52 17.24
N MET A 14 -59.78 22.47 17.40
CA MET A 14 -59.28 23.20 18.58
C MET A 14 -60.34 24.02 19.36
N PRO A 15 -59.97 24.64 20.52
CA PRO A 15 -59.48 26.03 20.47
C PRO A 15 -58.31 26.38 21.44
N ILE A 16 -57.70 27.53 21.14
CA ILE A 16 -56.69 28.29 21.89
C ILE A 16 -57.40 29.26 22.85
N THR A 17 -56.88 29.46 24.07
CA THR A 17 -57.05 30.71 24.83
C THR A 17 -55.80 31.07 25.61
N THR A 18 -55.34 32.31 25.39
CA THR A 18 -54.26 33.07 26.03
C THR A 18 -54.71 33.71 27.35
N SER A 19 -53.77 33.94 28.29
CA SER A 19 -53.70 35.22 29.04
C SER A 19 -52.37 35.37 29.82
N ALA A 20 -51.77 36.56 29.66
CA ALA A 20 -50.64 37.13 30.41
C ALA A 20 -51.17 37.80 31.72
N ALA A 21 -50.45 38.39 32.69
CA ALA A 21 -49.08 38.90 32.84
C ALA A 21 -48.84 39.35 34.32
N ILE A 22 -47.56 39.51 34.76
CA ILE A 22 -46.98 40.66 35.55
C ILE A 22 -47.46 40.81 37.03
N THR A 23 -46.69 41.03 38.12
CA THR A 23 -45.30 41.45 38.48
C THR A 23 -45.11 41.31 40.01
N ALA A 24 -43.87 41.14 40.51
CA ALA A 24 -43.19 42.13 41.40
C ALA A 24 -41.91 41.58 42.08
N ASN A 25 -40.89 42.45 42.10
CA ASN A 25 -39.51 42.28 42.53
C ASN A 25 -39.29 41.97 44.03
N SER A 26 -38.17 41.31 44.33
CA SER A 26 -37.17 41.71 45.36
C SER A 26 -35.87 40.91 45.20
N ALA A 27 -34.75 41.58 44.94
CA ALA A 27 -33.37 41.09 45.13
C ALA A 27 -32.84 41.62 46.49
N PRO A 28 -31.68 41.20 47.06
CA PRO A 28 -30.55 40.50 46.43
C PRO A 28 -29.78 39.43 47.27
N THR A 29 -28.87 38.74 46.57
CA THR A 29 -27.57 38.13 47.01
C THR A 29 -27.53 36.97 48.01
N GLN A 30 -27.12 35.77 47.55
CA GLN A 30 -25.75 35.24 47.75
C GLN A 30 -25.53 33.86 47.10
N GLN A 31 -24.48 33.81 46.28
CA GLN A 31 -23.51 32.75 46.00
C GLN A 31 -23.93 31.28 45.73
N ALA A 32 -23.44 30.85 44.57
CA ALA A 32 -23.47 29.54 43.96
C ALA A 32 -22.88 28.39 44.80
N GLY A 33 -23.61 27.29 44.85
CA GLY A 33 -23.08 25.93 44.94
C GLY A 33 -23.86 25.04 43.98
N LYS A 34 -23.24 24.62 42.87
CA LYS A 34 -23.83 23.62 41.95
C LYS A 34 -23.60 22.24 42.55
N GLN A 35 -24.64 21.63 43.12
CA GLN A 35 -24.70 20.19 43.34
C GLN A 35 -25.16 19.52 42.04
N GLN A 36 -24.40 18.51 41.63
CA GLN A 36 -24.66 17.66 40.46
C GLN A 36 -25.87 16.76 40.74
N ASP A 37 -26.90 16.85 39.89
CA ASP A 37 -27.95 15.85 39.82
C ASP A 37 -27.42 14.60 39.12
N ALA A 38 -27.28 13.52 39.89
CA ALA A 38 -26.95 12.20 39.42
C ALA A 38 -28.14 11.59 38.66
N ALA A 39 -28.10 11.64 37.32
CA ALA A 39 -29.00 10.86 36.48
C ALA A 39 -28.63 9.37 36.57
N LYS A 40 -29.56 8.56 37.10
CA LYS A 40 -29.50 7.10 37.11
C LYS A 40 -29.36 6.55 35.69
N GLN A 41 -28.19 6.02 35.36
CA GLN A 41 -28.00 5.13 34.20
C GLN A 41 -28.69 3.79 34.49
N SER A 42 -29.81 3.52 33.81
CA SER A 42 -30.32 2.16 33.67
C SER A 42 -29.45 1.42 32.64
N THR A 43 -28.60 0.51 33.10
CA THR A 43 -27.79 -0.37 32.25
C THR A 43 -28.64 -1.55 31.78
N SER A 44 -29.37 -1.39 30.67
CA SER A 44 -29.85 -2.56 29.93
C SER A 44 -28.60 -3.25 29.34
N LYS A 45 -28.21 -4.42 29.87
CA LYS A 45 -27.18 -5.25 29.23
C LYS A 45 -27.58 -5.47 27.77
N LYS A 46 -26.77 -5.01 26.80
CA LYS A 46 -26.99 -5.33 25.38
C LYS A 46 -27.06 -6.85 25.25
N ALA A 47 -28.05 -7.35 24.51
CA ALA A 47 -28.14 -8.77 24.20
C ALA A 47 -26.88 -9.20 23.42
N VAL A 48 -26.30 -10.33 23.80
CA VAL A 48 -25.13 -10.90 23.12
C VAL A 48 -25.59 -11.44 21.77
N ARG A 49 -24.97 -10.98 20.67
CA ARG A 49 -25.11 -11.60 19.35
C ARG A 49 -24.22 -12.85 19.34
N PRO A 50 -24.76 -14.06 19.10
CA PRO A 50 -23.96 -15.27 19.10
C PRO A 50 -22.97 -15.28 17.93
N ALA A 51 -21.92 -16.09 18.04
CA ALA A 51 -20.99 -16.33 16.94
C ALA A 51 -21.74 -16.83 15.68
N GLY A 52 -21.27 -16.45 14.50
CA GLY A 52 -21.89 -16.83 13.24
C GLY A 52 -21.47 -15.95 12.08
N MET A 53 -22.17 -16.08 10.95
CA MET A 53 -21.94 -15.25 9.77
C MET A 53 -22.61 -13.88 9.97
N TRP A 54 -21.82 -12.87 10.31
CA TRP A 54 -22.36 -11.54 10.61
C TRP A 54 -22.30 -10.58 9.44
N TYR A 55 -21.23 -10.67 8.67
CA TYR A 55 -20.86 -9.72 7.63
C TYR A 55 -20.57 -10.44 6.33
N GLY A 56 -20.74 -9.73 5.22
CA GLY A 56 -20.63 -10.31 3.88
C GLY A 56 -21.73 -11.33 3.57
N ILE A 57 -21.54 -12.04 2.46
CA ILE A 57 -22.42 -13.14 2.04
C ILE A 57 -21.79 -14.49 2.38
N GLU A 58 -22.62 -15.48 2.66
CA GLU A 58 -22.16 -16.81 3.08
C GLU A 58 -21.47 -17.60 1.95
N ASP A 59 -21.91 -17.45 0.70
CA ASP A 59 -21.31 -18.15 -0.43
C ASP A 59 -20.79 -17.16 -1.46
N ALA A 60 -19.64 -17.47 -2.04
CA ALA A 60 -19.12 -16.68 -3.14
C ALA A 60 -20.12 -16.71 -4.31
N ARG A 61 -20.31 -15.56 -4.95
CA ARG A 61 -21.17 -15.49 -6.12
C ARG A 61 -20.59 -16.33 -7.27
N PRO A 62 -21.44 -16.91 -8.13
CA PRO A 62 -20.97 -17.60 -9.33
C PRO A 62 -20.08 -16.67 -10.17
N LYS A 63 -18.87 -17.12 -10.48
CA LYS A 63 -17.94 -16.40 -11.35
C LYS A 63 -18.45 -16.44 -12.79
N ALA A 64 -18.50 -15.29 -13.45
CA ALA A 64 -18.91 -15.23 -14.85
C ALA A 64 -17.94 -16.04 -15.73
N LYS A 65 -18.45 -16.70 -16.77
CA LYS A 65 -17.65 -17.54 -17.66
C LYS A 65 -16.58 -16.70 -18.37
N GLY A 66 -15.31 -17.12 -18.24
CA GLY A 66 -14.16 -16.42 -18.85
C GLY A 66 -13.75 -15.14 -18.12
N ALA A 67 -14.40 -14.82 -16.99
CA ALA A 67 -13.99 -13.69 -16.18
C ALA A 67 -12.79 -14.04 -15.29
N LEU A 68 -11.98 -13.03 -15.00
CA LEU A 68 -10.96 -13.05 -13.98
C LEU A 68 -11.56 -12.56 -12.66
N ARG A 69 -11.44 -13.35 -11.58
CA ARG A 69 -11.81 -12.91 -10.24
C ARG A 69 -10.61 -12.30 -9.51
N LEU A 70 -10.71 -11.02 -9.17
CA LEU A 70 -9.73 -10.29 -8.38
C LEU A 70 -10.26 -10.10 -6.96
N ALA A 71 -9.42 -10.34 -5.95
CA ALA A 71 -9.78 -10.15 -4.56
C ALA A 71 -8.61 -9.69 -3.69
N CYS A 72 -8.92 -9.10 -2.53
CA CYS A 72 -7.98 -8.86 -1.44
C CYS A 72 -8.50 -9.46 -0.12
N TYR A 73 -7.59 -9.86 0.78
CA TYR A 73 -7.94 -10.45 2.07
C TYR A 73 -6.79 -10.36 3.09
N ASN A 74 -6.99 -9.59 4.16
CA ASN A 74 -6.06 -9.58 5.29
C ASN A 74 -6.21 -10.89 6.08
N ALA A 75 -5.13 -11.66 6.18
CA ALA A 75 -5.14 -12.98 6.80
C ALA A 75 -4.99 -12.97 8.33
N GLU A 76 -4.85 -11.79 8.96
CA GLU A 76 -4.67 -11.57 10.41
C GLU A 76 -3.39 -12.19 10.98
N ASN A 77 -2.21 -11.81 10.49
CA ASN A 77 -0.92 -12.42 10.82
C ASN A 77 -0.94 -13.93 10.53
N LEU A 78 -0.79 -14.30 9.26
CA LEU A 78 -0.52 -15.68 8.85
C LEU A 78 0.99 -15.95 8.95
N PHE A 79 1.35 -16.64 10.02
CA PHE A 79 2.71 -16.99 10.41
C PHE A 79 2.87 -18.51 10.46
N ASP A 80 4.01 -19.01 10.01
CA ASP A 80 4.34 -20.41 10.01
C ASP A 80 4.89 -20.85 11.39
N ARG A 81 5.65 -21.95 11.44
CA ARG A 81 6.22 -22.51 12.70
C ARG A 81 7.73 -22.63 12.65
N ILE A 82 8.36 -21.95 11.70
CA ILE A 82 9.79 -21.92 11.45
C ILE A 82 10.29 -20.61 12.02
N ASP A 83 11.00 -20.69 13.13
CA ASP A 83 11.61 -19.53 13.79
C ASP A 83 12.52 -18.75 12.83
N ASP A 84 12.21 -17.48 12.60
CA ASP A 84 13.11 -16.51 12.01
C ASP A 84 13.97 -15.87 13.11
N PRO A 85 15.23 -16.31 13.29
CA PRO A 85 16.06 -15.81 14.38
C PRO A 85 16.33 -14.30 14.28
N THR A 86 16.09 -13.66 13.12
CA THR A 86 16.22 -12.22 12.94
C THR A 86 15.06 -11.42 13.55
N GLN A 87 13.95 -12.09 13.88
CA GLN A 87 12.74 -11.53 14.50
C GLN A 87 12.60 -11.93 15.98
N SER A 88 13.58 -12.65 16.54
CA SER A 88 13.61 -12.97 17.97
C SER A 88 13.64 -11.73 18.89
N GLY A 89 12.87 -11.75 19.99
CA GLY A 89 12.87 -10.69 21.00
C GLY A 89 11.47 -10.19 21.41
N GLU A 90 11.24 -8.88 21.29
CA GLU A 90 9.94 -8.25 21.59
C GLU A 90 8.85 -8.66 20.59
N TYR A 91 9.24 -8.98 19.34
CA TYR A 91 8.37 -9.33 18.22
C TYR A 91 8.69 -10.71 17.66
N ASP A 92 8.78 -11.70 18.57
CA ASP A 92 9.08 -13.10 18.28
C ASP A 92 7.94 -13.76 17.48
N ASP A 93 8.23 -14.04 16.22
CA ASP A 93 7.38 -14.64 15.19
C ASP A 93 6.84 -16.02 15.58
N LEU A 94 7.66 -16.84 16.24
CA LEU A 94 7.24 -18.18 16.66
C LEU A 94 6.12 -18.14 17.70
N LYS A 95 6.05 -17.08 18.52
CA LYS A 95 4.92 -16.88 19.44
C LYS A 95 3.63 -16.45 18.73
N GLU A 96 3.73 -15.93 17.51
CA GLU A 96 2.61 -15.53 16.66
C GLU A 96 2.16 -16.63 15.68
N ALA A 97 2.84 -17.78 15.68
CA ALA A 97 2.56 -18.92 14.81
C ALA A 97 1.07 -19.26 14.73
N THR A 98 0.55 -19.33 13.50
CA THR A 98 -0.87 -19.55 13.28
C THR A 98 -1.26 -20.98 13.66
N THR A 99 -2.37 -21.12 14.40
CA THR A 99 -2.85 -22.44 14.82
C THR A 99 -3.35 -23.25 13.62
N GLU A 100 -3.24 -24.59 13.72
CA GLU A 100 -3.71 -25.51 12.67
C GLU A 100 -5.20 -25.31 12.33
N VAL A 101 -6.02 -25.01 13.33
CA VAL A 101 -7.45 -24.76 13.16
C VAL A 101 -7.69 -23.49 12.35
N ARG A 102 -6.97 -22.41 12.65
CA ARG A 102 -7.07 -21.14 11.93
C ARG A 102 -6.51 -21.24 10.51
N LEU A 103 -5.40 -21.96 10.29
CA LEU A 103 -4.86 -22.22 8.94
C LEU A 103 -5.90 -22.91 8.03
N LYS A 104 -6.61 -23.92 8.56
CA LYS A 104 -7.70 -24.58 7.84
C LYS A 104 -8.88 -23.65 7.59
N ALA A 105 -9.21 -22.78 8.53
CA ALA A 105 -10.28 -21.79 8.37
C ALA A 105 -9.95 -20.75 7.28
N ILE A 106 -8.74 -20.19 7.28
CA ILE A 106 -8.25 -19.28 6.23
C ILE A 106 -8.29 -19.98 4.87
N ALA A 107 -7.80 -21.22 4.80
CA ALA A 107 -7.81 -21.99 3.56
C ALA A 107 -9.24 -22.29 3.07
N ALA A 108 -10.19 -22.54 3.97
CA ALA A 108 -11.59 -22.74 3.62
C ALA A 108 -12.23 -21.45 3.06
N VAL A 109 -11.89 -20.29 3.62
CA VAL A 109 -12.33 -18.98 3.08
C VAL A 109 -11.75 -18.77 1.67
N ILE A 110 -10.45 -18.97 1.47
CA ILE A 110 -9.79 -18.79 0.16
C ILE A 110 -10.36 -19.78 -0.88
N ARG A 111 -10.61 -21.03 -0.49
CA ARG A 111 -11.26 -22.02 -1.36
C ARG A 111 -12.67 -21.63 -1.77
N ARG A 112 -13.48 -21.11 -0.83
CA ARG A 112 -14.84 -20.60 -1.12
C ARG A 112 -14.78 -19.38 -2.03
N LEU A 113 -13.80 -18.50 -1.82
CA LEU A 113 -13.59 -17.28 -2.60
C LEU A 113 -13.28 -17.57 -4.08
N ASP A 114 -12.42 -18.57 -4.34
CA ASP A 114 -12.02 -19.03 -5.68
C ASP A 114 -11.50 -17.90 -6.59
N ALA A 115 -10.68 -17.01 -6.03
CA ALA A 115 -10.08 -15.91 -6.77
C ALA A 115 -9.00 -16.41 -7.74
N ASP A 116 -8.88 -15.75 -8.90
CA ASP A 116 -7.80 -16.02 -9.86
C ASP A 116 -6.55 -15.20 -9.53
N VAL A 117 -6.73 -14.00 -9.00
CA VAL A 117 -5.68 -13.16 -8.41
C VAL A 117 -6.14 -12.74 -7.02
N LEU A 118 -5.38 -13.11 -6.00
CA LEU A 118 -5.67 -12.84 -4.59
C LEU A 118 -4.52 -12.07 -3.97
N CYS A 119 -4.76 -10.80 -3.67
CA CYS A 119 -3.92 -9.99 -2.81
C CYS A 119 -4.16 -10.38 -1.34
N LEU A 120 -3.08 -10.52 -0.58
CA LEU A 120 -3.12 -10.89 0.83
C LEU A 120 -2.31 -9.89 1.64
N GLU A 121 -2.85 -9.51 2.79
CA GLU A 121 -2.15 -8.71 3.79
C GLU A 121 -1.84 -9.56 5.02
N GLU A 122 -0.82 -9.14 5.75
CA GLU A 122 -0.34 -9.77 6.98
C GLU A 122 0.15 -11.21 6.81
N ILE A 123 0.99 -11.41 5.80
CA ILE A 123 1.68 -12.67 5.58
C ILE A 123 3.11 -12.55 6.07
N GLU A 124 3.56 -13.51 6.87
CA GLU A 124 4.88 -13.47 7.49
C GLU A 124 6.03 -13.26 6.48
N SER A 125 6.02 -14.09 5.44
CA SER A 125 7.12 -14.16 4.46
C SER A 125 6.67 -14.88 3.19
N LYS A 126 7.55 -14.88 2.18
CA LYS A 126 7.36 -15.65 0.96
C LYS A 126 7.40 -17.15 1.21
N GLU A 127 8.25 -17.58 2.12
CA GLU A 127 8.42 -18.96 2.56
C GLU A 127 7.14 -19.46 3.23
N CYS A 128 6.60 -18.68 4.16
CA CYS A 128 5.33 -18.94 4.84
C CYS A 128 4.17 -19.03 3.83
N LEU A 129 4.07 -18.06 2.90
CA LEU A 129 3.05 -18.10 1.85
C LEU A 129 3.16 -19.34 0.96
N THR A 130 4.39 -19.69 0.56
CA THR A 130 4.67 -20.86 -0.28
C THR A 130 4.25 -22.14 0.43
N TRP A 131 4.66 -22.29 1.70
CA TRP A 131 4.26 -23.41 2.54
C TRP A 131 2.74 -23.50 2.70
N PHE A 132 2.08 -22.39 3.01
CA PHE A 132 0.64 -22.33 3.18
C PHE A 132 -0.09 -22.75 1.90
N ARG A 133 0.34 -22.23 0.76
CA ARG A 133 -0.18 -22.58 -0.56
C ARG A 133 -0.05 -24.07 -0.84
N ASP A 134 1.14 -24.63 -0.65
CA ASP A 134 1.46 -26.01 -1.00
C ASP A 134 0.79 -27.03 -0.07
N THR A 135 0.56 -26.63 1.18
CA THR A 135 -0.05 -27.48 2.22
C THR A 135 -1.57 -27.38 2.20
N TYR A 136 -2.12 -26.17 2.27
CA TYR A 136 -3.54 -25.95 2.51
C TYR A 136 -4.31 -25.56 1.26
N LEU A 137 -3.67 -24.95 0.26
CA LEU A 137 -4.31 -24.48 -0.96
C LEU A 137 -4.09 -25.38 -2.18
N LYS A 138 -3.34 -26.49 -2.03
CA LYS A 138 -3.06 -27.48 -3.08
C LYS A 138 -4.29 -27.78 -3.95
N GLY A 139 -4.08 -27.79 -5.26
CA GLY A 139 -5.12 -28.05 -6.27
C GLY A 139 -5.92 -26.83 -6.73
N MET A 140 -5.71 -25.64 -6.13
CA MET A 140 -6.37 -24.41 -6.61
C MET A 140 -5.74 -23.75 -7.83
N GLY A 141 -4.58 -24.22 -8.31
CA GLY A 141 -3.92 -23.68 -9.50
C GLY A 141 -3.22 -22.34 -9.30
N TYR A 142 -2.92 -21.94 -8.06
CA TYR A 142 -2.07 -20.79 -7.77
C TYR A 142 -0.62 -21.09 -8.12
N ASP A 143 -0.32 -21.13 -9.41
CA ASP A 143 1.00 -21.49 -9.92
C ASP A 143 2.03 -20.35 -9.74
N TYR A 144 1.56 -19.13 -9.50
CA TYR A 144 2.37 -17.94 -9.32
C TYR A 144 2.12 -17.31 -7.95
N LEU A 145 3.18 -16.81 -7.31
CA LEU A 145 3.09 -16.04 -6.08
C LEU A 145 4.15 -14.93 -6.03
N ALA A 146 3.85 -13.87 -5.26
CA ALA A 146 4.79 -12.82 -4.94
C ALA A 146 4.60 -12.40 -3.48
N SER A 147 5.70 -12.27 -2.76
CA SER A 147 5.79 -11.71 -1.40
C SER A 147 7.24 -11.28 -1.26
N GLU A 148 7.49 -10.02 -0.97
CA GLU A 148 8.83 -9.45 -0.96
C GLU A 148 8.99 -8.64 0.32
N ASP A 149 10.07 -8.88 1.05
CA ASP A 149 10.38 -8.20 2.31
C ASP A 149 10.43 -6.68 2.11
N VAL A 150 9.54 -5.94 2.79
CA VAL A 150 9.50 -4.47 2.78
C VAL A 150 10.24 -3.83 3.98
N SER A 151 11.06 -4.62 4.66
CA SER A 151 11.84 -4.27 5.85
C SER A 151 10.99 -3.79 7.03
N TYR A 152 9.76 -4.31 7.10
CA TYR A 152 8.91 -4.12 8.26
C TYR A 152 9.35 -5.08 9.37
N TYR A 153 9.57 -4.54 10.57
CA TYR A 153 10.25 -5.26 11.66
C TYR A 153 9.52 -6.50 12.21
N ARG A 154 8.25 -6.72 11.84
CA ARG A 154 7.47 -7.92 12.22
C ARG A 154 7.35 -8.95 11.09
N GLY A 155 7.90 -8.70 9.90
CA GLY A 155 7.68 -9.55 8.73
C GLY A 155 6.19 -9.70 8.43
N VAL A 156 5.51 -8.62 8.02
CA VAL A 156 4.04 -8.61 7.81
C VAL A 156 3.82 -8.06 6.41
N GLU A 157 4.11 -8.91 5.45
CA GLU A 157 4.22 -8.57 4.03
C GLU A 157 2.86 -8.51 3.35
N GLN A 158 2.79 -7.66 2.34
CA GLN A 158 1.80 -7.75 1.29
C GLN A 158 2.20 -8.85 0.29
N SER A 159 1.22 -9.58 -0.18
CA SER A 159 1.41 -10.81 -0.92
C SER A 159 0.39 -10.96 -2.04
N VAL A 160 0.74 -11.75 -3.07
CA VAL A 160 -0.17 -12.13 -4.15
C VAL A 160 -0.06 -13.63 -4.40
N LEU A 161 -1.21 -14.30 -4.44
CA LEU A 161 -1.38 -15.63 -5.05
C LEU A 161 -2.11 -15.47 -6.38
N SER A 162 -1.63 -16.14 -7.44
CA SER A 162 -2.19 -15.94 -8.78
C SER A 162 -2.19 -17.21 -9.64
N ARG A 163 -3.28 -17.38 -10.39
CA ARG A 163 -3.40 -18.32 -11.52
C ARG A 163 -2.92 -17.71 -12.84
N VAL A 164 -2.81 -16.38 -12.87
CA VAL A 164 -2.30 -15.59 -13.99
C VAL A 164 -0.79 -15.42 -13.83
N PRO A 165 0.01 -15.62 -14.90
CA PRO A 165 1.44 -15.35 -14.86
C PRO A 165 1.77 -13.95 -14.33
N ILE A 166 2.65 -13.91 -13.33
CA ILE A 166 3.27 -12.68 -12.85
C ILE A 166 4.44 -12.36 -13.78
N THR A 167 4.43 -11.17 -14.39
CA THR A 167 5.48 -10.72 -15.30
C THR A 167 6.49 -9.81 -14.62
N LYS A 168 6.06 -9.08 -13.58
CA LYS A 168 6.95 -8.22 -12.79
C LYS A 168 6.43 -8.07 -11.37
N VAL A 169 7.35 -8.00 -10.43
CA VAL A 169 7.09 -7.64 -9.02
C VAL A 169 7.92 -6.41 -8.71
N THR A 170 7.33 -5.43 -8.04
CA THR A 170 8.01 -4.19 -7.63
C THR A 170 7.62 -3.86 -6.18
N VAL A 171 8.63 -3.56 -5.37
CA VAL A 171 8.49 -3.00 -4.03
C VAL A 171 9.16 -1.64 -3.99
N PHE A 172 8.57 -0.67 -3.29
CA PHE A 172 9.13 0.67 -3.15
C PHE A 172 9.99 0.70 -1.88
N LYS A 173 11.28 1.01 -2.02
CA LYS A 173 12.27 1.06 -0.93
C LYS A 173 13.10 2.34 -1.06
N GLY A 174 13.76 2.74 0.02
CA GLY A 174 14.62 3.92 0.01
C GLY A 174 13.86 5.19 -0.40
N GLU A 175 14.34 5.89 -1.41
CA GLU A 175 13.74 7.13 -1.91
C GLU A 175 12.33 6.91 -2.48
N ASP A 176 12.10 5.78 -3.16
CA ASP A 176 10.78 5.45 -3.72
C ASP A 176 9.72 5.21 -2.63
N ALA A 177 10.15 4.88 -1.40
CA ALA A 177 9.24 4.66 -0.28
C ALA A 177 8.90 5.94 0.49
N VAL A 178 9.47 7.09 0.13
CA VAL A 178 9.26 8.35 0.84
C VAL A 178 7.80 8.80 0.69
N ILE A 179 7.23 9.23 1.82
CA ILE A 179 5.86 9.78 1.90
C ILE A 179 5.84 11.18 2.53
N GLU A 180 6.95 11.63 3.12
CA GLU A 180 7.00 12.93 3.80
C GLU A 180 6.82 14.11 2.83
N ASP A 181 7.28 13.97 1.59
CA ASP A 181 7.10 14.95 0.51
C ASP A 181 5.63 15.12 0.10
N MET A 182 4.78 14.10 0.29
CA MET A 182 3.34 14.19 0.04
C MET A 182 2.61 15.21 0.92
N LYS A 183 3.24 15.72 2.00
CA LYS A 183 2.72 16.86 2.77
C LYS A 183 2.48 18.09 1.90
N ALA A 184 3.30 18.28 0.85
CA ALA A 184 3.11 19.37 -0.11
C ALA A 184 1.77 19.27 -0.87
N ARG A 185 1.19 18.06 -0.95
CA ARG A 185 -0.10 17.79 -1.59
C ARG A 185 -1.30 17.89 -0.64
N GLN A 186 -1.08 18.00 0.67
CA GLN A 186 -2.14 18.20 1.66
C GLN A 186 -2.64 19.65 1.68
N THR A 187 -3.13 20.15 0.54
CA THR A 187 -3.55 21.54 0.38
C THR A 187 -5.01 21.76 0.84
N PRO A 188 -5.38 22.97 1.29
CA PRO A 188 -6.77 23.32 1.59
C PRO A 188 -7.70 23.16 0.37
N GLU A 189 -7.20 23.40 -0.83
CA GLU A 189 -7.95 23.28 -2.08
C GLU A 189 -8.33 21.83 -2.35
N LEU A 190 -7.38 20.90 -2.19
CA LEU A 190 -7.64 19.47 -2.35
C LEU A 190 -8.57 18.95 -1.25
N ALA A 191 -8.37 19.37 0.01
CA ALA A 191 -9.27 19.03 1.11
C ALA A 191 -10.72 19.44 0.79
N LYS A 192 -10.91 20.68 0.33
CA LYS A 192 -12.20 21.22 -0.08
C LYS A 192 -12.80 20.42 -1.25
N ALA A 193 -12.00 20.07 -2.24
CA ALA A 193 -12.45 19.28 -3.38
C ALA A 193 -12.90 17.85 -2.97
N LEU A 194 -12.19 17.24 -2.01
CA LEU A 194 -12.51 15.93 -1.47
C LEU A 194 -13.63 15.96 -0.42
N GLY A 195 -14.01 17.14 0.07
CA GLY A 195 -15.07 17.35 1.06
C GLY A 195 -14.73 16.78 2.43
N ALA A 196 -13.47 16.85 2.84
CA ALA A 196 -12.97 16.39 4.13
C ALA A 196 -11.81 17.28 4.61
N GLU A 197 -11.38 17.11 5.87
CA GLU A 197 -10.22 17.80 6.43
C GLU A 197 -9.04 16.83 6.58
N TRP A 198 -7.82 17.34 6.46
CA TRP A 198 -6.60 16.56 6.66
C TRP A 198 -6.40 16.21 8.14
N GLY A 199 -5.94 14.99 8.40
CA GLY A 199 -5.55 14.52 9.71
C GLY A 199 -4.37 15.30 10.27
N LYS A 200 -4.43 15.59 11.57
CA LYS A 200 -3.31 16.20 12.29
C LYS A 200 -2.31 15.12 12.67
N PRO A 201 -0.99 15.37 12.55
CA PRO A 201 0.00 14.44 13.06
C PRO A 201 -0.20 14.26 14.57
N THR A 202 -0.12 13.03 15.04
CA THR A 202 -0.07 12.73 16.47
C THR A 202 1.23 13.24 17.10
N SER A 203 1.30 13.20 18.43
CA SER A 203 2.56 13.45 19.15
C SER A 203 3.67 12.48 18.74
N ALA A 204 3.32 11.22 18.42
CA ALA A 204 4.25 10.22 17.91
C ALA A 204 4.77 10.57 16.51
N GLU A 205 3.93 11.18 15.66
CA GLU A 205 4.29 11.62 14.30
C GLU A 205 4.95 13.02 14.26
N SER A 206 5.18 13.63 15.43
CA SER A 206 5.79 14.96 15.55
C SER A 206 7.30 14.89 15.82
N GLY A 207 8.05 15.92 15.42
CA GLY A 207 9.50 16.01 15.67
C GLY A 207 10.34 14.98 14.90
N ASN A 208 11.16 14.20 15.62
CA ASN A 208 12.00 13.14 15.03
C ASN A 208 11.24 11.83 14.73
N GLY A 209 9.99 11.70 15.20
CA GLY A 209 9.12 10.53 14.97
C GLY A 209 8.23 10.62 13.73
N LYS A 210 8.49 11.61 12.86
CA LYS A 210 7.70 11.81 11.63
C LYS A 210 7.73 10.56 10.74
N PRO A 211 6.59 10.16 10.15
CA PRO A 211 6.58 9.14 9.13
C PRO A 211 7.29 9.68 7.88
N LYS A 212 8.46 9.12 7.58
CA LYS A 212 9.29 9.54 6.44
C LYS A 212 9.06 8.69 5.21
N VAL A 213 8.83 7.41 5.44
CA VAL A 213 8.63 6.37 4.42
C VAL A 213 7.39 5.55 4.79
N PHE A 214 6.86 4.80 3.83
CA PHE A 214 5.88 3.76 4.10
C PHE A 214 6.34 2.86 5.25
N GLN A 215 5.45 2.58 6.21
CA GLN A 215 5.75 1.53 7.20
C GLN A 215 5.69 0.15 6.57
N ARG A 216 4.74 -0.04 5.65
CA ARG A 216 4.64 -1.23 4.79
C ARG A 216 4.41 -0.74 3.37
N SER A 217 5.40 -0.96 2.53
CA SER A 217 5.40 -0.49 1.15
C SER A 217 4.34 -1.27 0.33
N PRO A 218 3.61 -0.63 -0.60
CA PRO A 218 2.72 -1.36 -1.50
C PRO A 218 3.50 -2.41 -2.32
N LEU A 219 2.95 -3.63 -2.43
CA LEU A 219 3.44 -4.61 -3.38
C LEU A 219 2.76 -4.38 -4.73
N LYS A 220 3.53 -3.91 -5.72
CA LYS A 220 3.06 -3.79 -7.10
C LYS A 220 3.38 -5.07 -7.87
N VAL A 221 2.36 -5.67 -8.48
CA VAL A 221 2.50 -6.87 -9.31
C VAL A 221 1.86 -6.63 -10.67
N ASP A 222 2.65 -6.81 -11.73
CA ASP A 222 2.17 -6.81 -13.11
C ASP A 222 1.88 -8.27 -13.51
N LEU A 223 0.70 -8.51 -14.06
CA LEU A 223 0.20 -9.81 -14.47
C LEU A 223 -0.19 -9.78 -15.95
N LYS A 224 -0.01 -10.91 -16.63
CA LYS A 224 -0.41 -11.06 -18.02
C LYS A 224 -1.04 -12.42 -18.28
N THR A 225 -2.29 -12.43 -18.74
CA THR A 225 -2.95 -13.67 -19.15
C THR A 225 -2.32 -14.23 -20.43
N LYS A 226 -2.55 -15.53 -20.69
CA LYS A 226 -1.99 -16.19 -21.88
C LYS A 226 -2.52 -15.60 -23.20
N ASP A 227 -3.72 -15.05 -23.18
CA ASP A 227 -4.37 -14.34 -24.28
C ASP A 227 -4.06 -12.84 -24.32
N GLY A 228 -3.18 -12.35 -23.44
CA GLY A 228 -2.54 -11.03 -23.57
C GLY A 228 -3.13 -9.91 -22.71
N TYR A 229 -4.16 -10.17 -21.90
CA TYR A 229 -4.72 -9.19 -20.99
C TYR A 229 -3.73 -8.84 -19.89
N GLU A 230 -3.45 -7.55 -19.73
CA GLU A 230 -2.53 -7.03 -18.74
C GLU A 230 -3.33 -6.43 -17.57
N LEU A 231 -2.89 -6.75 -16.35
CA LEU A 231 -3.45 -6.24 -15.11
C LEU A 231 -2.29 -5.90 -14.17
N THR A 232 -2.31 -4.70 -13.60
CA THR A 232 -1.42 -4.32 -12.50
C THR A 232 -2.23 -4.25 -11.21
N VAL A 233 -1.71 -4.83 -10.14
CA VAL A 233 -2.28 -4.69 -8.79
C VAL A 233 -1.27 -4.02 -7.86
N TYR A 234 -1.76 -3.11 -7.02
CA TYR A 234 -1.07 -2.58 -5.85
C TYR A 234 -1.75 -3.14 -4.61
N CYS A 235 -1.13 -4.12 -3.96
CA CYS A 235 -1.57 -4.64 -2.67
C CYS A 235 -1.11 -3.68 -1.57
N VAL A 236 -2.04 -3.12 -0.80
CA VAL A 236 -1.74 -2.12 0.23
C VAL A 236 -2.20 -2.61 1.60
N HIS A 237 -1.44 -2.23 2.64
CA HIS A 237 -1.88 -2.33 4.03
C HIS A 237 -1.43 -1.07 4.75
N TYR A 238 -2.24 -0.02 4.66
CA TYR A 238 -1.89 1.29 5.21
C TYR A 238 -1.80 1.25 6.74
N LYS A 239 -1.14 2.26 7.29
CA LYS A 239 -0.93 2.41 8.73
C LYS A 239 -2.24 2.21 9.51
N ALA A 240 -2.25 1.30 10.47
CA ALA A 240 -3.38 1.04 11.37
C ALA A 240 -3.38 1.97 12.60
N GLY A 241 -4.54 2.10 13.26
CA GLY A 241 -4.71 2.87 14.49
C GLY A 241 -4.94 4.38 14.26
N ASN A 242 -4.70 5.17 15.32
CA ASN A 242 -4.92 6.62 15.33
C ASN A 242 -3.76 7.38 14.64
N PHE A 243 -3.57 7.12 13.35
CA PHE A 243 -2.49 7.66 12.51
C PHE A 243 -3.04 8.12 11.15
N ASP A 244 -4.12 8.90 11.17
CA ASP A 244 -4.77 9.43 9.96
C ASP A 244 -3.76 10.17 9.07
N HIS A 245 -2.91 11.00 9.68
CA HIS A 245 -1.92 11.80 8.96
C HIS A 245 -0.95 10.93 8.14
N GLN A 246 -0.28 9.95 8.76
CA GLN A 246 0.58 9.01 8.02
C GLN A 246 -0.20 8.29 6.91
N ARG A 247 -1.38 7.76 7.23
CA ARG A 247 -2.21 6.99 6.31
C ARG A 247 -2.65 7.81 5.09
N GLU A 248 -2.88 9.12 5.26
CA GLU A 248 -3.15 10.06 4.16
C GLU A 248 -1.93 10.25 3.24
N LEU A 249 -0.73 10.37 3.80
CA LEU A 249 0.51 10.48 3.02
C LEU A 249 0.79 9.21 2.21
N GLU A 250 0.59 8.04 2.83
CA GLU A 250 0.71 6.73 2.16
C GLU A 250 -0.28 6.61 0.97
N ALA A 251 -1.52 7.07 1.12
CA ALA A 251 -2.51 7.06 0.05
C ALA A 251 -2.19 8.06 -1.07
N LEU A 252 -1.68 9.26 -0.73
CA LEU A 252 -1.24 10.26 -1.71
C LEU A 252 -0.05 9.75 -2.53
N GLN A 253 0.91 9.08 -1.90
CA GLN A 253 2.05 8.51 -2.61
C GLN A 253 1.61 7.35 -3.52
N THR A 254 0.71 6.49 -3.05
CA THR A 254 0.15 5.42 -3.88
C THR A 254 -0.60 5.99 -5.10
N GLU A 255 -1.34 7.08 -4.93
CA GLU A 255 -2.01 7.78 -6.03
C GLU A 255 -1.00 8.39 -7.03
N ALA A 256 0.14 8.90 -6.56
CA ALA A 256 1.22 9.38 -7.42
C ALA A 256 1.80 8.27 -8.31
N PHE A 257 2.07 7.07 -7.75
CA PHE A 257 2.55 5.92 -8.53
C PHE A 257 1.57 5.53 -9.65
N ILE A 258 0.28 5.57 -9.37
CA ILE A 258 -0.76 5.26 -10.36
C ILE A 258 -0.76 6.32 -11.47
N LYS A 259 -0.69 7.60 -11.11
CA LYS A 259 -0.59 8.69 -12.08
C LYS A 259 0.61 8.56 -12.98
N ASP A 260 1.76 8.19 -12.44
CA ASP A 260 2.96 7.99 -13.25
C ASP A 260 2.79 6.80 -14.22
N GLY A 261 2.15 5.72 -13.79
CA GLY A 261 1.74 4.64 -14.68
C GLY A 261 0.79 5.10 -15.78
N LEU A 262 -0.22 5.90 -15.45
CA LEU A 262 -1.21 6.41 -16.40
C LEU A 262 -0.64 7.44 -17.39
N LYS A 263 0.45 8.15 -17.04
CA LYS A 263 1.19 8.99 -18.01
C LYS A 263 1.83 8.16 -19.11
N VAL A 264 2.26 6.93 -18.79
CA VAL A 264 2.85 6.00 -19.76
C VAL A 264 1.76 5.28 -20.56
N ASN A 265 0.73 4.78 -19.87
CA ASN A 265 -0.41 4.12 -20.49
C ASN A 265 -1.72 4.61 -19.84
N PRO A 266 -2.44 5.56 -20.47
CA PRO A 266 -3.71 6.07 -19.96
C PRO A 266 -4.81 5.01 -19.82
N ASP A 267 -4.69 3.91 -20.56
CA ASP A 267 -5.64 2.81 -20.60
C ASP A 267 -5.23 1.65 -19.68
N ALA A 268 -4.20 1.84 -18.84
CA ALA A 268 -3.71 0.79 -17.97
C ALA A 268 -4.78 0.26 -17.02
N ASN A 269 -4.91 -1.06 -16.96
CA ASN A 269 -5.78 -1.76 -16.03
C ASN A 269 -5.09 -1.91 -14.68
N ILE A 270 -5.35 -0.97 -13.76
CA ILE A 270 -4.69 -0.92 -12.45
C ILE A 270 -5.75 -1.03 -11.35
N ALA A 271 -5.51 -1.90 -10.37
CA ALA A 271 -6.24 -1.95 -9.12
C ALA A 271 -5.32 -1.62 -7.93
N VAL A 272 -5.79 -0.78 -7.02
CA VAL A 272 -5.27 -0.66 -5.64
C VAL A 272 -6.24 -1.39 -4.74
N LEU A 273 -5.77 -2.39 -4.03
CA LEU A 273 -6.61 -3.21 -3.18
C LEU A 273 -5.92 -3.67 -1.91
N GLY A 274 -6.71 -3.92 -0.88
CA GLY A 274 -6.25 -4.38 0.43
C GLY A 274 -6.87 -3.61 1.58
N ASP A 275 -6.22 -3.66 2.74
CA ASP A 275 -6.65 -2.97 3.96
C ASP A 275 -6.17 -1.51 3.96
N PHE A 276 -7.12 -0.59 3.77
CA PHE A 276 -6.84 0.84 3.75
C PHE A 276 -6.81 1.44 5.16
N ASN A 277 -7.21 0.69 6.18
CA ASN A 277 -7.33 1.12 7.57
C ASN A 277 -8.15 2.41 7.78
N GLY A 278 -9.03 2.72 6.84
CA GLY A 278 -9.88 3.91 6.83
C GLY A 278 -11.26 3.59 6.26
N THR A 279 -12.29 4.24 6.76
CA THR A 279 -13.67 4.08 6.28
C THR A 279 -13.86 4.81 4.94
N PRO A 280 -14.97 4.57 4.20
CA PRO A 280 -15.22 5.24 2.91
C PRO A 280 -15.24 6.77 2.98
N ASN A 281 -15.38 7.35 4.17
CA ASN A 281 -15.40 8.79 4.40
C ASN A 281 -14.05 9.38 4.82
N ASP A 282 -13.07 8.53 5.15
CA ASP A 282 -11.78 8.99 5.63
C ASP A 282 -10.95 9.54 4.45
N MET A 283 -10.09 10.50 4.75
CA MET A 283 -9.38 11.28 3.74
C MET A 283 -8.49 10.40 2.85
N ASN A 284 -7.78 9.43 3.41
CA ASN A 284 -6.92 8.51 2.66
C ASN A 284 -7.70 7.69 1.62
N VAL A 285 -8.94 7.30 1.91
CA VAL A 285 -9.81 6.57 0.99
C VAL A 285 -10.40 7.51 -0.08
N ARG A 286 -10.74 8.75 0.29
CA ARG A 286 -11.23 9.78 -0.63
C ARG A 286 -10.18 10.20 -1.66
N VAL A 287 -8.92 10.35 -1.24
CA VAL A 287 -7.79 10.68 -2.12
C VAL A 287 -7.75 9.76 -3.33
N LEU A 288 -7.92 8.45 -3.10
CA LEU A 288 -7.91 7.48 -4.18
C LEU A 288 -9.22 7.50 -4.98
N ARG A 289 -10.38 7.38 -4.34
CA ARG A 289 -11.70 7.24 -5.03
C ARG A 289 -12.20 8.50 -5.76
N SER A 290 -11.58 9.64 -5.47
CA SER A 290 -11.93 10.93 -6.08
C SER A 290 -10.68 11.64 -6.63
N SER A 291 -9.64 10.87 -6.94
CA SER A 291 -8.47 11.37 -7.66
C SER A 291 -8.87 11.94 -9.02
N ASP A 292 -8.17 12.98 -9.45
CA ASP A 292 -8.19 13.51 -10.82
C ASP A 292 -7.70 12.48 -11.87
N ALA A 293 -7.03 11.40 -11.45
CA ALA A 293 -6.76 10.23 -12.28
C ALA A 293 -8.03 9.43 -12.63
N GLY A 294 -9.20 9.82 -12.10
CA GLY A 294 -10.49 9.22 -12.42
C GLY A 294 -10.72 7.86 -11.78
N LEU A 295 -9.97 7.51 -10.74
CA LEU A 295 -10.12 6.21 -10.08
C LEU A 295 -11.51 6.06 -9.45
N VAL A 296 -12.02 4.84 -9.45
CA VAL A 296 -13.37 4.50 -8.96
C VAL A 296 -13.34 3.28 -8.06
N SER A 297 -14.34 3.15 -7.18
CA SER A 297 -14.42 2.00 -6.27
C SER A 297 -15.18 0.85 -6.91
N ALA A 298 -14.67 -0.38 -6.79
CA ALA A 298 -15.37 -1.59 -7.22
C ALA A 298 -16.75 -1.77 -6.55
N TYR A 299 -16.99 -1.11 -5.41
CA TYR A 299 -18.30 -1.07 -4.75
C TYR A 299 -19.43 -0.56 -5.66
N ASP A 300 -19.12 0.21 -6.70
CA ASP A 300 -20.11 0.66 -7.67
C ASP A 300 -20.66 -0.51 -8.53
N TRP A 301 -19.97 -1.65 -8.59
CA TRP A 301 -20.37 -2.90 -9.25
C TRP A 301 -20.97 -3.94 -8.30
N ARG A 302 -21.32 -3.54 -7.08
CA ARG A 302 -21.90 -4.46 -6.07
C ARG A 302 -23.14 -5.18 -6.56
N PHE A 303 -23.29 -6.43 -6.13
CA PHE A 303 -24.42 -7.29 -6.47
C PHE A 303 -25.76 -6.78 -5.94
N ASP A 304 -25.75 -6.09 -4.80
CA ASP A 304 -26.93 -5.49 -4.20
C ASP A 304 -26.76 -3.98 -4.10
N LYS A 305 -27.48 -3.24 -4.96
CA LYS A 305 -27.41 -1.77 -4.97
C LYS A 305 -28.08 -1.14 -3.75
N LYS A 306 -28.97 -1.86 -3.06
CA LYS A 306 -29.80 -1.38 -1.94
C LYS A 306 -29.88 -2.46 -0.85
N PRO A 307 -28.75 -2.80 -0.21
CA PRO A 307 -28.72 -3.84 0.80
C PRO A 307 -29.62 -3.48 1.98
N ALA A 308 -30.30 -4.50 2.53
CA ALA A 308 -31.17 -4.32 3.70
C ALA A 308 -30.39 -3.95 4.97
N SER A 309 -29.08 -4.23 5.01
CA SER A 309 -28.18 -3.93 6.11
C SER A 309 -26.80 -3.54 5.58
N PRO A 310 -26.06 -2.60 6.21
CA PRO A 310 -24.67 -2.33 5.88
C PRO A 310 -23.76 -3.56 6.07
N ASP A 311 -24.17 -4.51 6.93
CA ASP A 311 -23.43 -5.74 7.24
C ASP A 311 -23.03 -6.53 5.96
N VAL A 312 -23.83 -6.43 4.89
CA VAL A 312 -23.56 -7.10 3.60
C VAL A 312 -22.23 -6.68 2.96
N PHE A 313 -21.73 -5.48 3.29
CA PHE A 313 -20.49 -4.93 2.76
C PHE A 313 -19.52 -4.44 3.85
N THR A 314 -19.75 -4.85 5.10
CA THR A 314 -18.78 -4.68 6.18
C THR A 314 -17.61 -5.65 5.95
N THR A 315 -16.38 -5.14 6.07
CA THR A 315 -15.18 -5.92 5.73
C THR A 315 -14.32 -6.26 6.95
N HIS A 316 -14.68 -5.77 8.13
CA HIS A 316 -13.92 -5.98 9.36
C HIS A 316 -14.82 -6.25 10.57
N ALA A 317 -14.37 -7.10 11.50
CA ALA A 317 -15.09 -7.54 12.70
C ALA A 317 -15.52 -6.40 13.62
N SER A 318 -14.87 -5.25 13.54
CA SER A 318 -15.29 -4.03 14.24
C SER A 318 -16.56 -3.38 13.68
N GLY A 319 -17.17 -3.93 12.63
CA GLY A 319 -18.31 -3.34 11.92
C GLY A 319 -17.93 -2.26 10.89
N ARG A 320 -16.64 -2.09 10.58
CA ARG A 320 -16.16 -1.09 9.61
C ARG A 320 -15.95 -1.72 8.23
N SER A 321 -16.11 -0.92 7.18
CA SER A 321 -15.63 -1.27 5.83
C SER A 321 -14.33 -0.53 5.60
N ILE A 322 -13.20 -1.24 5.68
CA ILE A 322 -11.84 -0.69 5.57
C ILE A 322 -11.00 -1.36 4.48
N ASP A 323 -11.53 -2.41 3.87
CA ASP A 323 -10.90 -3.15 2.78
C ASP A 323 -11.58 -2.76 1.46
N PHE A 324 -10.78 -2.41 0.45
CA PHE A 324 -11.31 -1.87 -0.81
C PHE A 324 -10.61 -2.43 -2.03
N ILE A 325 -11.29 -2.28 -3.16
CA ILE A 325 -10.70 -2.33 -4.50
C ILE A 325 -11.02 -0.99 -5.17
N VAL A 326 -9.99 -0.21 -5.48
CA VAL A 326 -10.06 1.06 -6.21
C VAL A 326 -9.33 0.89 -7.54
N MET A 327 -9.94 1.31 -8.64
CA MET A 327 -9.54 0.90 -9.98
C MET A 327 -9.42 2.10 -10.91
N THR A 328 -8.53 2.01 -11.89
CA THR A 328 -8.48 2.96 -13.00
C THR A 328 -9.72 2.85 -13.89
N PRO A 329 -10.05 3.91 -14.65
CA PRO A 329 -11.11 3.86 -15.66
C PRO A 329 -10.98 2.70 -16.65
N GLY A 330 -9.75 2.36 -17.06
CA GLY A 330 -9.47 1.21 -17.94
C GLY A 330 -10.01 -0.10 -17.34
N LEU A 331 -9.57 -0.45 -16.13
CA LEU A 331 -10.02 -1.66 -15.44
C LEU A 331 -11.52 -1.63 -15.13
N ALA A 332 -12.03 -0.47 -14.72
CA ALA A 332 -13.44 -0.29 -14.41
C ALA A 332 -14.37 -0.55 -15.61
N ALA A 333 -13.92 -0.30 -16.85
CA ALA A 333 -14.67 -0.59 -18.08
C ALA A 333 -14.83 -2.09 -18.36
N ASP A 334 -14.03 -2.93 -17.69
CA ASP A 334 -14.03 -4.38 -17.80
C ASP A 334 -14.75 -5.08 -16.64
N CYS A 335 -14.95 -4.39 -15.52
CA CYS A 335 -15.67 -4.94 -14.38
C CYS A 335 -17.10 -5.35 -14.72
N ILE A 336 -17.50 -6.52 -14.22
CA ILE A 336 -18.82 -7.10 -14.44
C ILE A 336 -19.80 -6.54 -13.42
N ASP A 337 -20.89 -5.91 -13.88
CA ASP A 337 -21.90 -5.38 -12.98
C ASP A 337 -22.55 -6.48 -12.14
N GLY A 338 -22.78 -6.18 -10.87
CA GLY A 338 -23.32 -7.10 -9.89
C GLY A 338 -22.35 -8.19 -9.42
N SER A 339 -21.06 -8.09 -9.74
CA SER A 339 -20.04 -9.06 -9.33
C SER A 339 -19.28 -8.68 -8.06
N TYR A 340 -19.34 -7.43 -7.59
CA TYR A 340 -18.67 -7.07 -6.34
C TYR A 340 -19.43 -7.60 -5.12
N PHE A 341 -18.72 -8.27 -4.22
CA PHE A 341 -19.24 -8.76 -2.95
C PHE A 341 -18.14 -8.82 -1.89
N VAL A 342 -18.56 -8.93 -0.62
CA VAL A 342 -17.70 -9.28 0.51
C VAL A 342 -18.03 -10.70 0.91
N LEU A 343 -17.04 -11.58 0.99
CA LEU A 343 -17.25 -12.97 1.41
C LEU A 343 -17.19 -13.07 2.93
N GLY A 344 -18.26 -13.54 3.55
CA GLY A 344 -18.30 -13.71 4.99
C GLY A 344 -17.45 -14.89 5.50
N ALA A 345 -16.99 -14.77 6.73
CA ALA A 345 -16.37 -15.84 7.51
C ALA A 345 -16.96 -15.88 8.93
N MET A 346 -16.66 -16.93 9.70
CA MET A 346 -17.13 -17.07 11.07
C MET A 346 -16.71 -15.85 11.91
N HIS A 347 -17.69 -15.12 12.45
CA HIS A 347 -17.47 -14.05 13.40
C HIS A 347 -17.65 -14.60 14.83
N ALA A 348 -16.82 -14.15 15.76
CA ALA A 348 -16.97 -14.44 17.18
C ALA A 348 -18.26 -13.85 17.79
N ALA A 349 -18.67 -14.32 18.97
CA ALA A 349 -19.80 -13.70 19.68
C ALA A 349 -19.47 -12.25 20.08
N SER A 350 -20.49 -11.39 20.26
CA SER A 350 -20.29 -9.94 20.50
C SER A 350 -19.60 -9.60 21.82
N ASP A 351 -19.53 -10.57 22.73
CA ASP A 351 -18.88 -10.48 24.03
C ASP A 351 -17.52 -11.21 24.06
N TRP A 352 -17.05 -11.76 22.93
CA TRP A 352 -15.70 -12.31 22.84
C TRP A 352 -14.66 -11.19 22.94
N ASP A 353 -13.69 -11.39 23.84
CA ASP A 353 -12.57 -10.48 24.04
C ASP A 353 -11.33 -11.04 23.33
N TYR A 354 -11.04 -10.52 22.15
CA TYR A 354 -9.89 -10.94 21.33
C TYR A 354 -8.55 -10.81 22.08
N LYS A 355 -8.45 -9.89 23.07
CA LYS A 355 -7.23 -9.74 23.88
C LYS A 355 -6.98 -10.92 24.80
N LYS A 356 -7.99 -11.76 24.99
CA LYS A 356 -7.94 -12.99 25.77
C LYS A 356 -7.99 -14.23 24.89
N ALA A 357 -7.65 -14.13 23.61
CA ALA A 357 -7.69 -15.27 22.68
C ALA A 357 -6.88 -16.48 23.17
N ALA A 358 -5.81 -16.27 23.95
CA ALA A 358 -5.03 -17.36 24.56
C ALA A 358 -5.79 -18.11 25.68
N GLU A 359 -6.69 -17.43 26.40
CA GLU A 359 -7.51 -17.99 27.49
C GLU A 359 -8.88 -18.48 26.97
N ILE A 360 -9.46 -17.72 26.04
CA ILE A 360 -10.77 -17.92 25.44
C ILE A 360 -10.57 -17.90 23.92
N PRO A 361 -10.25 -19.05 23.32
CA PRO A 361 -9.99 -19.12 21.89
C PRO A 361 -11.21 -18.65 21.08
N PRO A 362 -10.98 -18.11 19.87
CA PRO A 362 -12.09 -17.79 18.97
C PRO A 362 -12.90 -19.06 18.63
N PRO A 363 -14.15 -18.93 18.16
CA PRO A 363 -14.94 -20.09 17.77
C PRO A 363 -14.30 -20.84 16.61
N ASP A 364 -14.58 -22.15 16.53
CA ASP A 364 -14.18 -22.98 15.40
C ASP A 364 -14.64 -22.35 14.07
N GLY A 365 -13.72 -22.31 13.10
CA GLY A 365 -13.96 -21.71 11.79
C GLY A 365 -13.65 -20.21 11.71
N TYR A 366 -13.28 -19.55 12.82
CA TYR A 366 -12.71 -18.20 12.77
C TYR A 366 -11.39 -18.21 11.98
N ALA A 367 -11.31 -17.34 10.97
CA ALA A 367 -10.20 -17.29 10.02
C ALA A 367 -9.37 -16.02 10.17
N SER A 368 -10.06 -14.87 10.16
CA SER A 368 -9.52 -13.52 10.24
C SER A 368 -10.60 -12.59 10.79
N ASP A 369 -10.22 -11.48 11.39
CA ASP A 369 -11.11 -10.35 11.70
C ASP A 369 -11.48 -9.52 10.45
N HIS A 370 -10.83 -9.78 9.31
CA HIS A 370 -11.20 -9.22 8.01
C HIS A 370 -12.03 -10.20 7.15
N TYR A 371 -12.75 -9.64 6.17
CA TYR A 371 -13.57 -10.37 5.20
C TYR A 371 -13.12 -10.05 3.78
N PRO A 372 -12.87 -11.06 2.92
CA PRO A 372 -12.39 -10.83 1.56
C PRO A 372 -13.32 -9.94 0.73
N VAL A 373 -12.74 -9.03 -0.04
CA VAL A 373 -13.44 -8.15 -0.99
C VAL A 373 -13.13 -8.59 -2.41
N VAL A 374 -14.13 -8.60 -3.28
CA VAL A 374 -14.06 -9.29 -4.58
C VAL A 374 -14.66 -8.46 -5.71
N ILE A 375 -14.11 -8.58 -6.92
CA ILE A 375 -14.71 -8.12 -8.17
C ILE A 375 -14.38 -9.10 -9.31
N ASP A 376 -15.33 -9.34 -10.22
CA ASP A 376 -15.07 -10.09 -11.45
C ASP A 376 -14.84 -9.13 -12.63
N ILE A 377 -13.86 -9.45 -13.46
CA ILE A 377 -13.39 -8.65 -14.60
C ILE A 377 -13.62 -9.46 -15.88
N ALA A 378 -14.31 -8.87 -16.85
CA ALA A 378 -14.42 -9.44 -18.18
C ALA A 378 -13.13 -9.15 -18.96
N VAL A 379 -12.28 -10.16 -19.12
CA VAL A 379 -11.01 -10.08 -19.86
C VAL A 379 -11.28 -9.62 -21.31
N LYS A 380 -10.98 -8.35 -21.60
CA LYS A 380 -11.17 -7.71 -22.91
C LYS A 380 -9.88 -6.97 -23.28
N ASN A 381 -9.28 -7.34 -24.41
CA ASN A 381 -7.95 -6.82 -24.78
C ASN A 381 -7.98 -5.42 -25.43
N ASP A 382 -9.16 -4.86 -25.72
CA ASP A 382 -9.30 -3.80 -26.74
C ASP A 382 -10.05 -2.53 -26.25
N LYS A 383 -10.19 -2.31 -24.94
CA LYS A 383 -10.99 -1.18 -24.41
C LYS A 383 -10.14 -0.03 -23.84
N PRO A 384 -10.25 1.20 -24.38
CA PRO A 384 -9.56 2.35 -23.82
C PRO A 384 -10.29 2.95 -22.62
N ALA A 385 -9.55 3.55 -21.69
CA ALA A 385 -10.04 4.28 -20.53
C ALA A 385 -10.95 5.46 -20.90
N SER A 386 -10.74 6.07 -22.07
CA SER A 386 -11.58 7.18 -22.57
C SER A 386 -13.06 6.79 -22.77
N ASP A 387 -13.34 5.50 -22.95
CA ASP A 387 -14.70 5.00 -23.17
C ASP A 387 -15.44 4.74 -21.85
N PHE A 388 -14.74 4.77 -20.72
CA PHE A 388 -15.34 4.57 -19.41
C PHE A 388 -16.22 5.75 -19.02
N LYS A 389 -17.49 5.46 -18.71
CA LYS A 389 -18.41 6.41 -18.08
C LYS A 389 -18.67 5.93 -16.67
N SER A 390 -18.17 6.70 -15.68
CA SER A 390 -18.44 6.41 -14.27
C SER A 390 -19.94 6.20 -14.06
N PRO A 391 -20.36 5.15 -13.33
CA PRO A 391 -21.72 5.05 -12.83
C PRO A 391 -22.07 6.36 -12.11
N ALA A 392 -23.26 6.90 -12.36
CA ALA A 392 -23.69 8.17 -11.76
C ALA A 392 -23.63 8.06 -10.23
N ARG A 393 -22.70 8.80 -9.60
CA ARG A 393 -22.59 8.87 -8.14
C ARG A 393 -23.85 9.55 -7.60
N SER A 394 -24.75 8.79 -6.97
CA SER A 394 -25.77 9.39 -6.10
C SER A 394 -25.06 9.90 -4.83
N ASN A 395 -24.91 11.22 -4.74
CA ASN A 395 -24.41 12.03 -3.62
C ASN A 395 -22.88 12.14 -3.44
N ALA A 396 -22.28 13.04 -4.21
CA ALA A 396 -21.46 14.14 -3.70
C ALA A 396 -21.51 15.28 -4.74
N THR A 397 -21.84 16.48 -4.29
CA THR A 397 -22.02 17.70 -5.11
C THR A 397 -20.82 17.95 -6.03
N ALA A 398 -21.01 17.70 -7.33
CA ALA A 398 -20.09 18.13 -8.38
C ALA A 398 -20.26 19.63 -8.61
N ALA A 399 -19.23 20.41 -8.28
CA ALA A 399 -19.04 21.73 -8.86
C ALA A 399 -18.15 21.56 -10.09
N THR A 400 -18.76 21.57 -11.27
CA THR A 400 -18.08 21.70 -12.56
C THR A 400 -17.50 23.11 -12.68
N PRO A 401 -16.22 23.33 -13.00
CA PRO A 401 -15.78 24.61 -13.51
C PRO A 401 -16.07 24.68 -15.02
N ALA A 402 -16.77 25.74 -15.39
CA ALA A 402 -17.06 26.08 -16.77
C ALA A 402 -15.78 26.33 -17.58
N THR A 403 -15.82 25.87 -18.83
CA THR A 403 -14.89 26.19 -19.91
C THR A 403 -14.77 27.70 -20.13
N SER A 404 -13.58 28.26 -20.02
CA SER A 404 -13.26 29.56 -20.62
C SER A 404 -12.60 29.35 -21.97
N LYS A 405 -13.29 29.79 -23.02
CA LYS A 405 -12.68 30.17 -24.30
C LYS A 405 -11.77 31.37 -24.07
N ASP A 406 -10.58 31.35 -24.68
CA ASP A 406 -9.97 32.48 -25.42
C ASP A 406 -8.71 31.93 -26.09
N SER A 407 -8.74 31.78 -27.42
CA SER A 407 -8.40 32.77 -28.46
C SER A 407 -6.92 32.69 -28.82
N ALA A 408 -6.68 32.26 -30.06
CA ALA A 408 -5.38 32.17 -30.68
C ALA A 408 -4.81 33.56 -30.96
N THR A 409 -3.51 33.75 -30.78
CA THR A 409 -2.75 34.70 -31.58
C THR A 409 -1.33 34.19 -31.78
N THR A 410 -1.03 33.88 -33.03
CA THR A 410 0.29 33.66 -33.64
C THR A 410 1.14 34.92 -33.60
N THR A 411 2.44 34.79 -33.29
CA THR A 411 3.53 35.46 -34.03
C THR A 411 4.80 34.62 -34.02
N SER A 412 5.46 34.63 -35.17
CA SER A 412 6.63 33.87 -35.59
C SER A 412 7.97 34.55 -35.23
N ASP A 413 9.05 33.80 -35.51
CA ASP A 413 10.43 34.22 -35.77
C ASP A 413 11.33 34.43 -34.53
N THR A 414 12.55 33.90 -34.39
CA THR A 414 13.57 33.57 -35.41
C THR A 414 14.71 32.68 -34.84
N LYS A 415 15.37 31.92 -35.73
CA LYS A 415 16.80 31.54 -35.79
C LYS A 415 17.43 30.50 -34.83
N SER A 416 17.59 29.30 -35.39
CA SER A 416 18.82 28.50 -35.54
C SER A 416 20.00 28.73 -34.58
N ASN A 417 20.42 27.65 -33.91
CA ASN A 417 21.81 27.17 -34.00
C ASN A 417 21.86 25.67 -33.70
N ASP A 418 22.36 24.94 -34.70
CA ASP A 418 22.74 23.54 -34.66
C ASP A 418 24.17 23.44 -34.09
N ILE A 419 24.33 22.77 -32.94
CA ILE A 419 25.59 22.21 -32.44
C ILE A 419 25.26 20.88 -31.75
N THR A 420 25.34 19.80 -32.53
CA THR A 420 25.97 18.51 -32.22
C THR A 420 25.91 17.95 -30.79
N SER A 421 25.14 16.87 -30.66
CA SER A 421 25.37 15.67 -29.82
C SER A 421 25.72 15.87 -28.34
N ASP A 422 24.69 16.01 -27.52
CA ASP A 422 24.74 15.61 -26.11
C ASP A 422 24.11 14.22 -25.98
N LYS A 423 24.93 13.18 -26.15
CA LYS A 423 24.56 11.84 -25.69
C LYS A 423 24.98 11.77 -24.23
N SER A 424 24.01 11.71 -23.34
CA SER A 424 24.16 11.15 -21.99
C SER A 424 24.69 9.72 -22.09
N ILE A 425 26.00 9.53 -22.20
CA ILE A 425 26.62 8.22 -22.04
C ILE A 425 26.60 7.94 -20.53
N ASP A 426 25.50 7.39 -20.03
CA ASP A 426 25.40 7.03 -18.60
C ASP A 426 24.47 5.82 -18.34
N SER A 427 24.09 5.09 -19.39
CA SER A 427 23.36 3.81 -19.23
C SER A 427 23.60 2.77 -20.32
N GLU A 428 24.23 3.11 -21.45
CA GLU A 428 24.35 2.17 -22.58
C GLU A 428 25.50 1.14 -22.44
N ASN A 429 26.40 1.26 -21.46
CA ASN A 429 27.57 0.38 -21.31
C ASN A 429 27.77 -0.21 -19.90
N GLY A 430 26.73 -0.22 -19.05
CA GLY A 430 26.85 -0.79 -17.69
C GLY A 430 27.64 0.05 -16.68
N LEU A 431 27.98 1.30 -17.03
CA LEU A 431 28.54 2.30 -16.12
C LEU A 431 27.42 3.00 -15.34
N ARG A 432 27.69 3.36 -14.09
CA ARG A 432 26.76 4.09 -13.22
C ARG A 432 26.72 5.57 -13.54
N ALA A 433 25.51 6.10 -13.73
CA ALA A 433 25.27 7.49 -14.09
C ALA A 433 25.78 8.51 -13.04
N LEU A 434 26.14 9.70 -13.52
CA LEU A 434 26.38 10.90 -12.70
C LEU A 434 25.15 11.82 -12.79
N ALA A 435 24.61 12.22 -11.64
CA ALA A 435 23.38 12.98 -11.60
C ALA A 435 23.63 14.43 -12.04
N GLY A 436 23.27 14.75 -13.28
CA GLY A 436 23.31 16.11 -13.81
C GLY A 436 24.72 16.66 -14.07
N ARG A 437 25.74 15.79 -14.17
CA ARG A 437 27.14 16.14 -14.45
C ARG A 437 27.76 15.12 -15.40
N THR A 438 28.86 15.49 -16.05
CA THR A 438 29.63 14.61 -16.94
C THR A 438 31.03 14.42 -16.39
N ALA A 439 31.50 13.17 -16.29
CA ALA A 439 32.89 12.88 -15.94
C ALA A 439 33.85 13.35 -17.05
N PRO A 440 35.13 13.63 -16.73
CA PRO A 440 36.15 13.86 -17.75
C PRO A 440 36.20 12.70 -18.75
N ALA A 441 36.34 13.02 -20.04
CA ALA A 441 36.32 12.01 -21.11
C ALA A 441 37.38 10.91 -20.95
N ALA A 442 38.53 11.24 -20.35
CA ALA A 442 39.58 10.27 -20.03
C ALA A 442 39.15 9.27 -18.93
N ASP A 443 38.37 9.72 -17.95
CA ASP A 443 37.83 8.86 -16.89
C ASP A 443 36.73 7.95 -17.43
N ILE A 444 35.87 8.46 -18.32
CA ILE A 444 34.85 7.65 -19.01
C ILE A 444 35.52 6.57 -19.86
N ALA A 445 36.55 6.91 -20.62
CA ALA A 445 37.30 5.95 -21.44
C ALA A 445 37.94 4.86 -20.56
N THR A 446 38.53 5.26 -19.43
CA THR A 446 39.15 4.34 -18.47
C THR A 446 38.11 3.41 -17.82
N ALA A 447 36.98 3.97 -17.35
CA ALA A 447 35.91 3.20 -16.74
C ALA A 447 35.28 2.21 -17.74
N THR A 448 35.07 2.63 -18.99
CA THR A 448 34.55 1.77 -20.06
C THR A 448 35.50 0.59 -20.31
N ALA A 449 36.81 0.83 -20.39
CA ALA A 449 37.80 -0.23 -20.60
C ALA A 449 37.85 -1.21 -19.42
N LEU A 450 37.77 -0.72 -18.18
CA LEU A 450 37.73 -1.56 -16.98
C LEU A 450 36.45 -2.40 -16.92
N HIS A 451 35.29 -1.80 -17.17
CA HIS A 451 34.02 -2.52 -17.18
C HIS A 451 33.98 -3.59 -18.27
N ALA A 452 34.43 -3.26 -19.49
CA ALA A 452 34.52 -4.21 -20.60
C ALA A 452 35.48 -5.38 -20.30
N ALA A 453 36.55 -5.12 -19.56
CA ALA A 453 37.46 -6.13 -19.04
C ALA A 453 36.90 -6.88 -17.81
N GLY A 454 35.64 -6.68 -17.41
CA GLY A 454 35.00 -7.41 -16.31
C GLY A 454 35.35 -6.90 -14.91
N TRP A 455 35.91 -5.69 -14.79
CA TRP A 455 36.20 -5.06 -13.51
C TRP A 455 35.05 -4.17 -13.03
N SER A 456 34.72 -4.30 -11.76
CA SER A 456 33.78 -3.44 -11.04
C SER A 456 34.42 -2.91 -9.76
N TYR A 457 34.03 -1.72 -9.33
CA TYR A 457 34.45 -1.16 -8.05
C TYR A 457 33.37 -1.35 -6.98
N VAL A 458 33.78 -1.87 -5.83
CA VAL A 458 32.91 -2.02 -4.66
C VAL A 458 33.19 -0.87 -3.71
N MET A 459 32.17 -0.04 -3.48
CA MET A 459 32.27 1.16 -2.66
C MET A 459 32.54 0.82 -1.19
N PRO A 460 33.36 1.63 -0.46
CA PRO A 460 33.50 1.49 0.98
C PRO A 460 32.14 1.56 1.69
N MET A 461 31.95 0.77 2.75
CA MET A 461 30.76 0.87 3.60
C MET A 461 31.12 0.98 5.07
N PRO A 462 30.32 1.71 5.87
CA PRO A 462 30.53 1.81 7.29
C PRO A 462 30.23 0.48 8.00
N LYS A 463 30.99 0.18 9.06
CA LYS A 463 30.72 -0.96 9.95
C LYS A 463 29.43 -0.77 10.77
N SER A 464 29.08 0.48 11.06
CA SER A 464 27.90 0.86 11.85
C SER A 464 26.84 1.49 10.95
N LYS A 465 25.58 1.12 11.16
CA LYS A 465 24.42 1.70 10.46
C LYS A 465 24.21 3.20 10.73
N THR A 466 24.88 3.76 11.74
CA THR A 466 24.81 5.19 12.11
C THR A 466 25.94 6.04 11.53
N ALA A 467 26.95 5.42 10.93
CA ALA A 467 28.02 6.16 10.25
C ALA A 467 27.59 6.44 8.81
N SER A 468 27.82 7.68 8.35
CA SER A 468 27.53 8.13 6.99
C SER A 468 28.80 8.69 6.36
N TRP A 469 28.83 8.80 5.03
CA TRP A 469 29.95 9.36 4.28
C TRP A 469 30.25 10.83 4.61
N GLU A 470 29.25 11.57 5.12
CA GLU A 470 29.41 12.96 5.55
C GLU A 470 29.88 13.08 7.02
N ASN A 471 29.94 11.97 7.75
CA ASN A 471 30.32 11.95 9.16
C ASN A 471 31.85 11.94 9.31
N THR A 472 32.41 13.08 9.72
CA THR A 472 33.85 13.29 9.93
C THR A 472 34.37 12.70 11.25
N ASN A 473 33.56 11.94 11.99
CA ASN A 473 33.96 11.32 13.24
C ASN A 473 35.11 10.32 13.01
N ALA A 474 36.30 10.64 13.52
CA ALA A 474 37.50 9.82 13.43
C ALA A 474 37.42 8.46 14.19
N LYS A 475 36.28 8.11 14.78
CA LYS A 475 36.02 6.79 15.39
C LYS A 475 35.15 5.86 14.52
N SER A 476 34.68 6.31 13.36
CA SER A 476 33.96 5.43 12.44
C SER A 476 34.93 4.49 11.73
N THR A 477 34.54 3.21 11.63
CA THR A 477 35.29 2.17 10.92
C THR A 477 34.57 1.88 9.61
N PHE A 478 35.28 1.93 8.50
CA PHE A 478 34.79 1.56 7.17
C PHE A 478 35.58 0.37 6.66
N TRP A 479 34.96 -0.51 5.89
CA TRP A 479 35.75 -1.48 5.15
C TRP A 479 36.28 -0.80 3.87
N ILE A 480 37.48 -1.18 3.45
CA ILE A 480 38.21 -0.50 2.38
C ILE A 480 37.60 -0.90 1.04
N GLY A 481 37.09 0.09 0.28
CA GLY A 481 36.59 -0.12 -1.08
C GLY A 481 37.65 -0.75 -1.98
N HIS A 482 37.23 -1.52 -2.98
CA HIS A 482 38.16 -2.27 -3.82
C HIS A 482 37.58 -2.65 -5.16
N TRP A 483 38.48 -2.96 -6.09
CA TRP A 483 38.18 -3.50 -7.40
C TRP A 483 37.99 -5.02 -7.33
N LYS A 484 37.01 -5.53 -8.08
CA LYS A 484 36.72 -6.95 -8.25
C LYS A 484 36.66 -7.30 -9.74
N HIS A 485 37.38 -8.33 -10.13
CA HIS A 485 37.34 -8.88 -11.50
C HIS A 485 36.39 -10.07 -11.53
N ALA A 486 35.21 -9.91 -12.16
CA ALA A 486 34.17 -10.94 -12.16
C ALA A 486 34.62 -12.29 -12.77
N PRO A 487 35.33 -12.33 -13.92
CA PRO A 487 35.78 -13.59 -14.52
C PRO A 487 36.77 -14.39 -13.68
N SER A 488 37.69 -13.72 -12.97
CA SER A 488 38.78 -14.39 -12.23
C SER A 488 38.58 -14.45 -10.71
N GLY A 489 37.62 -13.70 -10.16
CA GLY A 489 37.41 -13.53 -8.72
C GLY A 489 38.49 -12.72 -8.00
N LYS A 490 39.50 -12.19 -8.70
CA LYS A 490 40.59 -11.41 -8.10
C LYS A 490 40.11 -10.05 -7.60
N THR A 491 40.81 -9.53 -6.59
CA THR A 491 40.56 -8.20 -6.00
C THR A 491 41.80 -7.33 -5.98
N SER A 492 41.63 -6.01 -6.04
CA SER A 492 42.72 -5.02 -6.00
C SER A 492 42.30 -3.76 -5.22
N GLN A 493 43.19 -3.20 -4.39
CA GLN A 493 42.93 -1.93 -3.69
C GLN A 493 43.06 -0.70 -4.59
N THR A 494 43.90 -0.77 -5.62
CA THR A 494 44.08 0.30 -6.61
C THR A 494 43.43 -0.09 -7.93
N ALA A 495 43.08 0.92 -8.74
CA ALA A 495 42.57 0.70 -10.08
C ALA A 495 43.57 -0.15 -10.90
N PRO A 496 43.14 -1.26 -11.51
CA PRO A 496 43.98 -2.06 -12.39
C PRO A 496 44.45 -1.25 -13.60
N ALA A 497 45.68 -1.47 -14.05
CA ALA A 497 46.20 -0.85 -15.27
C ALA A 497 45.69 -1.58 -16.52
N ASP A 498 45.19 -0.82 -17.48
CA ASP A 498 45.07 -1.14 -18.91
C ASP A 498 44.42 -2.48 -19.31
N GLY A 499 43.20 -2.73 -18.84
CA GLY A 499 42.20 -3.55 -19.55
C GLY A 499 42.58 -5.01 -19.88
N ASN A 500 43.68 -5.53 -19.36
CA ASN A 500 44.13 -6.89 -19.57
C ASN A 500 44.52 -7.56 -18.25
N ASP A 501 44.20 -8.85 -18.18
CA ASP A 501 44.57 -9.74 -17.09
C ASP A 501 46.09 -9.78 -16.91
N ILE A 502 46.62 -9.04 -15.92
CA ILE A 502 47.51 -9.51 -14.84
C ILE A 502 47.85 -8.34 -13.91
N VAL A 503 47.69 -8.64 -12.61
CA VAL A 503 47.58 -7.72 -11.48
C VAL A 503 48.92 -7.09 -11.10
N GLY A 504 48.92 -5.75 -10.95
CA GLY A 504 49.95 -4.99 -10.23
C GLY A 504 49.42 -4.30 -8.96
N GLY A 505 48.31 -4.78 -8.38
CA GLY A 505 47.69 -4.20 -7.19
C GLY A 505 47.71 -5.15 -5.98
N GLU A 506 47.86 -4.60 -4.78
CA GLU A 506 47.73 -5.37 -3.55
C GLU A 506 46.30 -5.90 -3.40
N SER A 507 46.15 -7.16 -2.97
CA SER A 507 44.83 -7.72 -2.66
C SER A 507 44.12 -6.87 -1.61
N ALA A 508 42.84 -6.62 -1.83
CA ALA A 508 41.98 -5.96 -0.85
C ALA A 508 41.55 -6.87 0.31
N LEU A 509 41.90 -8.16 0.22
CA LEU A 509 41.61 -9.15 1.25
C LEU A 509 42.82 -9.33 2.18
N ASP A 510 42.55 -9.75 3.40
CA ASP A 510 43.56 -10.25 4.33
C ASP A 510 43.95 -11.71 4.02
N GLU A 511 44.90 -12.26 4.77
CA GLU A 511 45.38 -13.64 4.62
C GLU A 511 44.29 -14.71 4.83
N LYS A 512 43.12 -14.34 5.37
CA LYS A 512 41.95 -15.20 5.59
C LYS A 512 40.85 -14.95 4.55
N GLY A 513 41.11 -14.16 3.51
CA GLY A 513 40.16 -13.85 2.45
C GLY A 513 39.07 -12.87 2.86
N LYS A 514 39.22 -12.13 3.98
CA LYS A 514 38.25 -11.13 4.43
C LYS A 514 38.66 -9.72 4.01
N VAL A 515 37.67 -8.88 3.75
CA VAL A 515 37.90 -7.46 3.44
C VAL A 515 38.56 -6.73 4.62
N ARG A 516 39.56 -5.90 4.32
CA ARG A 516 40.27 -5.12 5.34
C ARG A 516 39.42 -3.95 5.82
N TRP A 517 39.47 -3.69 7.13
CA TRP A 517 38.83 -2.53 7.76
C TRP A 517 39.84 -1.41 7.95
N LYS A 518 39.38 -0.17 7.77
CA LYS A 518 40.11 1.06 8.08
C LYS A 518 39.39 1.78 9.21
N ASP A 519 40.11 2.01 10.29
CA ASP A 519 39.66 2.88 11.38
C ASP A 519 39.93 4.35 10.99
N GLY A 520 38.96 5.23 11.26
CA GLY A 520 39.18 6.67 11.20
C GLY A 520 38.44 7.41 10.09
N GLY A 521 37.17 7.72 10.32
CA GLY A 521 36.39 8.65 9.51
C GLY A 521 35.92 8.05 8.18
N ALA A 522 34.99 8.73 7.51
CA ALA A 522 34.61 8.37 6.15
C ALA A 522 35.82 8.44 5.20
N PRO A 523 35.96 7.51 4.24
CA PRO A 523 36.99 7.60 3.22
C PRO A 523 36.78 8.84 2.33
N ALA A 524 37.81 9.19 1.57
CA ALA A 524 37.68 10.23 0.56
C ALA A 524 36.57 9.86 -0.45
N ALA A 525 35.96 10.88 -1.05
CA ALA A 525 35.04 10.66 -2.15
C ALA A 525 35.73 9.81 -3.24
N PRO A 526 35.00 8.86 -3.87
CA PRO A 526 35.54 8.08 -4.98
C PRO A 526 35.96 9.01 -6.12
N SER A 527 36.91 8.55 -6.92
CA SER A 527 37.18 9.14 -8.23
C SER A 527 36.00 8.94 -9.18
N PHE A 528 35.96 9.69 -10.28
CA PHE A 528 34.98 9.47 -11.35
C PHE A 528 35.02 8.03 -11.88
N VAL A 529 36.22 7.46 -12.07
CA VAL A 529 36.38 6.07 -12.54
C VAL A 529 35.80 5.06 -11.55
N GLU A 530 36.05 5.21 -10.25
CA GLU A 530 35.48 4.33 -9.22
C GLU A 530 33.96 4.46 -9.13
N TRP A 531 33.42 5.69 -9.24
CA TRP A 531 31.98 5.92 -9.24
C TRP A 531 31.32 5.23 -10.45
N LEU A 532 31.82 5.51 -11.65
CA LEU A 532 31.29 4.96 -12.91
C LEU A 532 31.34 3.43 -12.92
N CYS A 533 32.36 2.81 -12.34
CA CYS A 533 32.50 1.35 -12.25
C CYS A 533 31.81 0.72 -11.02
N SER A 534 31.14 1.50 -10.18
CA SER A 534 30.39 1.01 -9.02
C SER A 534 28.90 0.83 -9.34
N SER A 535 28.20 0.00 -8.57
CA SER A 535 26.74 -0.18 -8.74
C SER A 535 25.90 0.56 -7.68
N GLU A 536 26.46 0.81 -6.51
CA GLU A 536 25.74 1.38 -5.36
C GLU A 536 26.70 1.95 -4.30
N GLY A 537 26.15 2.70 -3.34
CA GLY A 537 26.91 3.29 -2.24
C GLY A 537 27.79 4.47 -2.65
N GLY A 538 28.52 5.04 -1.69
CA GLY A 538 29.39 6.20 -1.93
C GLY A 538 28.73 7.57 -1.84
N ILE A 539 29.58 8.59 -1.86
CA ILE A 539 29.20 9.95 -2.24
C ILE A 539 29.68 10.22 -3.65
N GLU A 540 28.92 11.01 -4.41
CA GLU A 540 29.30 11.35 -5.77
C GLU A 540 30.58 12.22 -5.78
N PRO A 541 31.52 12.01 -6.71
CA PRO A 541 32.69 12.88 -6.86
C PRO A 541 32.29 14.35 -7.06
N LYS A 542 33.12 15.27 -6.58
CA LYS A 542 32.88 16.72 -6.68
C LYS A 542 33.43 17.30 -7.97
#